data_AF-A0A4S8PFX1-F1
#
_entry.id   AF-A0A4S8PFX1-F1
#
_cell.length_a   1.000
_cell.length_b   1.000
_cell.length_c   1.000
_cell.angle_alpha   90.00
_cell.angle_beta   90.00
_cell.angle_gamma   90.00
#
_symmetry.space_group_name_H-M   'P 1'
#
loop_
_entity.id
_entity.type
_entity.pdbx_description
1 polymer ?
#
loop_
_entity_poly.entity_id
_entity_poly.type
_entity_poly.pdbx_seq_one_letter_code
_entity_poly.pdbx_strand_id
1 'polypeptide(L)'
;MAAVASVGLIALAGCGTEQGAALFVADERVAEPTVDAYVEGIDEFNAAQGEEFVVEDLSSVRGFVVGLVLYTEIGKAAEVEPLSADEIGPVVNQEALAYFTAVGSEYRDLYLEGLGYQEALRADSEPRALTQGEMEIAVAAAAEDPNLAQATIEQLEAAAGFSDDLVGYVDEFDVAVNPRYGDIEISPLPSVFPVEVPQR
;
A
#
# COMPACT_ATOMS: atom_id res chain seq x y z
N MET A 1 -57.98 20.43 2.08
CA MET A 1 -57.19 20.20 3.31
C MET A 1 -56.22 19.07 2.98
N ALA A 2 -55.00 19.39 2.51
CA ALA A 2 -53.76 19.52 3.30
C ALA A 2 -53.45 18.22 4.09
N ALA A 3 -52.30 17.57 3.98
CA ALA A 3 -50.94 18.10 3.81
C ALA A 3 -50.00 17.13 3.08
N VAL A 4 -49.04 17.71 2.36
CA VAL A 4 -47.83 17.08 1.80
C VAL A 4 -46.83 16.91 2.93
N ALA A 5 -46.33 15.69 3.16
CA ALA A 5 -45.19 15.44 4.02
C ALA A 5 -43.96 15.18 3.15
N SER A 6 -43.24 16.24 2.84
CA SER A 6 -41.90 16.22 2.26
C SER A 6 -40.95 15.61 3.29
N VAL A 7 -40.52 14.37 3.07
CA VAL A 7 -39.40 13.78 3.82
C VAL A 7 -38.13 14.44 3.30
N GLY A 8 -37.64 15.43 4.05
CA GLY A 8 -36.32 16.01 3.82
C GLY A 8 -35.25 14.98 4.12
N LEU A 9 -34.56 14.52 3.07
CA LEU A 9 -33.23 13.93 3.18
C LEU A 9 -32.28 15.05 3.62
N ILE A 10 -32.05 15.13 4.93
CA ILE A 10 -30.93 15.88 5.48
C ILE A 10 -29.69 15.07 5.13
N ALA A 11 -28.95 15.51 4.11
CA ALA A 11 -27.56 15.14 3.94
C ALA A 11 -26.81 15.66 5.18
N LEU A 12 -26.50 14.75 6.10
CA LEU A 12 -25.55 15.00 7.17
C LEU A 12 -24.17 15.14 6.51
N ALA A 13 -23.81 16.37 6.14
CA ALA A 13 -22.42 16.76 6.00
C ALA A 13 -21.79 16.72 7.40
N GLY A 14 -21.47 15.51 7.85
CA GLY A 14 -20.76 15.27 9.10
C GLY A 14 -19.28 15.48 8.86
N CYS A 15 -18.76 16.63 9.30
CA CYS A 15 -17.35 16.75 9.68
C CYS A 15 -17.14 15.87 10.93
N GLY A 16 -17.01 14.57 10.73
CA GLY A 16 -16.64 13.61 11.75
C GLY A 16 -15.67 12.65 11.08
N THR A 17 -14.44 12.62 11.57
CA THR A 17 -13.51 11.50 11.40
C THR A 17 -14.35 10.23 11.51
N GLU A 18 -14.59 9.53 10.40
CA GLU A 18 -15.53 8.41 10.39
C GLU A 18 -14.94 7.29 11.24
N GLN A 19 -15.38 7.25 12.49
CA GLN A 19 -14.78 6.43 13.53
C GLN A 19 -14.67 4.97 13.06
N GLY A 20 -13.46 4.42 13.10
CA GLY A 20 -13.20 3.04 12.70
C GLY A 20 -12.94 2.81 11.21
N ALA A 21 -12.63 3.85 10.43
CA ALA A 21 -11.98 3.69 9.12
C ALA A 21 -10.46 3.51 9.31
N ALA A 22 -9.87 2.60 8.53
CA ALA A 22 -8.43 2.41 8.42
C ALA A 22 -7.85 3.26 7.29
N LEU A 23 -8.52 3.27 6.13
CA LEU A 23 -8.17 4.07 4.98
C LEU A 23 -9.38 4.31 4.07
N PHE A 24 -9.24 5.28 3.18
CA PHE A 24 -10.17 5.64 2.11
C PHE A 24 -9.43 5.63 0.78
N VAL A 25 -10.07 5.07 -0.25
CA VAL A 25 -9.65 5.16 -1.65
C VAL A 25 -10.91 5.34 -2.50
N ALA A 26 -11.01 6.47 -3.18
CA ALA A 26 -12.19 6.93 -3.90
C ALA A 26 -13.45 6.87 -2.99
N ASP A 27 -14.47 6.13 -3.40
CA ASP A 27 -15.70 5.91 -2.62
C ASP A 27 -15.59 4.73 -1.64
N GLU A 28 -14.46 3.99 -1.63
CA GLU A 28 -14.26 2.82 -0.79
C GLU A 28 -13.71 3.21 0.58
N ARG A 29 -14.31 2.61 1.61
CA ARG A 29 -13.92 2.78 3.00
C ARG A 29 -13.54 1.44 3.60
N VAL A 30 -12.25 1.26 3.84
CA VAL A 30 -11.77 0.08 4.56
C VAL A 30 -11.88 0.33 6.07
N ALA A 31 -12.52 -0.60 6.78
CA ALA A 31 -12.71 -0.48 8.22
C ALA A 31 -11.53 -1.04 9.01
N GLU A 32 -11.28 -0.49 10.20
CA GLU A 32 -10.27 -0.97 11.17
C GLU A 32 -10.34 -2.48 11.46
N PRO A 33 -11.53 -3.09 11.64
CA PRO A 33 -11.63 -4.53 11.86
C PRO A 33 -11.09 -5.38 10.70
N THR A 34 -11.07 -4.85 9.48
CA THR A 34 -10.47 -5.54 8.32
C THR A 34 -8.96 -5.66 8.51
N VAL A 35 -8.29 -4.57 8.92
CA VAL A 35 -6.85 -4.59 9.22
C VAL A 35 -6.55 -5.47 10.44
N ASP A 36 -7.40 -5.41 11.48
CA ASP A 36 -7.26 -6.26 12.66
C ASP A 36 -7.30 -7.75 12.32
N ALA A 37 -8.20 -8.18 11.43
CA ALA A 37 -8.31 -9.58 11.01
C ALA A 37 -7.04 -10.09 10.30
N TYR A 38 -6.45 -9.27 9.42
CA TYR A 38 -5.19 -9.63 8.76
C TYR A 38 -4.02 -9.76 9.75
N VAL A 39 -3.95 -8.84 10.72
CA VAL A 39 -2.90 -8.86 11.75
C VAL A 39 -3.06 -10.05 12.68
N GLU A 40 -4.29 -10.37 13.09
CA GLU A 40 -4.58 -11.56 13.90
C GLU A 40 -4.14 -12.85 13.18
N GLY A 41 -4.35 -12.95 11.87
CA GLY A 41 -3.87 -14.09 11.07
C GLY A 41 -2.35 -14.26 11.08
N ILE A 42 -1.59 -13.17 11.18
CA ILE A 42 -0.12 -13.21 11.30
C ILE A 42 0.29 -13.66 12.70
N ASP A 43 -0.38 -13.16 13.74
CA ASP A 43 -0.13 -13.56 15.13
C ASP A 43 -0.41 -15.05 15.37
N GLU A 44 -1.53 -15.55 14.85
CA GLU A 44 -1.88 -16.97 14.92
C GLU A 44 -0.84 -17.85 14.22
N PHE A 45 -0.32 -17.42 13.07
CA PHE A 45 0.75 -18.13 12.39
C PHE A 45 2.05 -18.14 13.19
N ASN A 46 2.49 -16.99 13.71
CA ASN A 46 3.70 -16.89 14.51
C ASN A 46 3.62 -17.80 15.75
N ALA A 47 2.46 -17.83 16.42
CA ALA A 47 2.22 -18.74 17.54
C ALA A 47 2.28 -20.22 17.14
N ALA A 48 1.89 -20.57 15.91
CA ALA A 48 1.92 -21.95 15.41
C ALA A 48 3.32 -22.42 14.98
N GLN A 49 4.20 -21.53 14.51
CA GLN A 49 5.55 -21.88 14.03
C GLN A 49 6.63 -21.88 15.13
N GLY A 50 6.36 -21.30 16.30
CA GLY A 50 7.34 -21.19 17.40
C GLY A 50 8.30 -20.00 17.26
N GLU A 51 9.23 -19.84 18.20
CA GLU A 51 10.10 -18.65 18.35
C GLU A 51 11.04 -18.36 17.16
N GLU A 52 11.20 -19.29 16.22
CA GLU A 52 12.12 -19.18 15.09
C GLU A 52 11.59 -18.27 13.94
N PHE A 53 10.29 -17.96 13.94
CA PHE A 53 9.61 -17.23 12.84
C PHE A 53 8.84 -15.99 13.29
N VAL A 54 9.07 -15.53 14.53
CA VAL A 54 8.31 -14.43 15.13
C VAL A 54 8.63 -13.11 14.45
N VAL A 55 7.61 -12.45 13.90
CA VAL A 55 7.71 -11.03 13.55
C VAL A 55 7.67 -10.24 14.85
N GLU A 56 8.82 -9.73 15.29
CA GLU A 56 8.96 -9.09 16.61
C GLU A 56 8.24 -7.73 16.72
N ASP A 57 7.88 -7.08 15.61
CA ASP A 57 7.23 -5.78 15.61
C ASP A 57 5.89 -5.75 14.84
N LEU A 58 4.81 -6.01 15.57
CA LEU A 58 3.43 -5.96 15.06
C LEU A 58 2.95 -4.56 14.67
N SER A 59 3.61 -3.49 15.14
CA SER A 59 3.28 -2.12 14.74
C SER A 59 3.77 -1.83 13.32
N SER A 60 4.97 -2.32 12.99
CA SER A 60 5.48 -2.36 11.61
C SER A 60 4.62 -3.25 10.71
N VAL A 61 4.10 -4.37 11.22
CA VAL A 61 3.18 -5.25 10.49
C VAL A 61 1.87 -4.55 10.13
N ARG A 62 1.30 -3.75 11.05
CA ARG A 62 0.05 -3.01 10.78
C ARG A 62 0.20 -1.99 9.65
N GLY A 63 1.27 -1.20 9.67
CA GLY A 63 1.58 -0.26 8.59
C GLY A 63 1.75 -0.98 7.25
N PHE A 64 2.44 -2.12 7.28
CA PHE A 64 2.62 -2.97 6.09
C PHE A 64 1.29 -3.53 5.54
N VAL A 65 0.41 -4.06 6.39
CA VAL A 65 -0.93 -4.52 6.00
C VAL A 65 -1.74 -3.38 5.38
N VAL A 66 -1.71 -2.19 5.98
CA VAL A 66 -2.38 -0.99 5.44
C VAL A 66 -1.82 -0.65 4.06
N GLY A 67 -0.50 -0.71 3.86
CA GLY A 67 0.13 -0.50 2.55
C GLY A 67 -0.33 -1.51 1.50
N LEU A 68 -0.41 -2.81 1.84
CA LEU A 68 -0.92 -3.84 0.93
C LEU A 68 -2.38 -3.58 0.52
N VAL A 69 -3.24 -3.28 1.51
CA VAL A 69 -4.64 -2.94 1.25
C VAL A 69 -4.74 -1.69 0.38
N LEU A 70 -3.89 -0.69 0.61
CA LEU A 70 -3.87 0.54 -0.17
C LEU A 70 -3.56 0.26 -1.65
N TYR A 71 -2.57 -0.59 -1.95
CA TYR A 71 -2.31 -1.02 -3.34
C TYR A 71 -3.48 -1.78 -3.95
N THR A 72 -4.11 -2.66 -3.20
CA THR A 72 -5.30 -3.39 -3.65
C THR A 72 -6.44 -2.44 -4.03
N GLU A 73 -6.74 -1.47 -3.17
CA GLU A 73 -7.83 -0.54 -3.41
C GLU A 73 -7.51 0.49 -4.50
N ILE A 74 -6.26 0.97 -4.60
CA ILE A 74 -5.82 1.83 -5.72
C ILE A 74 -5.93 1.06 -7.04
N GLY A 75 -5.44 -0.17 -7.10
CA GLY A 75 -5.49 -0.97 -8.32
C GLY A 75 -6.91 -1.26 -8.80
N LYS A 76 -7.83 -1.55 -7.87
CA LYS A 76 -9.27 -1.67 -8.18
C LYS A 76 -9.87 -0.36 -8.68
N ALA A 77 -9.55 0.77 -8.03
CA ALA A 77 -10.04 2.09 -8.45
C ALA A 77 -9.50 2.51 -9.83
N ALA A 78 -8.28 2.11 -10.15
CA ALA A 78 -7.64 2.30 -11.46
C ALA A 78 -8.10 1.29 -12.53
N GLU A 79 -8.98 0.34 -12.18
CA GLU A 79 -9.46 -0.73 -13.07
C GLU A 79 -8.31 -1.57 -13.67
N VAL A 80 -7.22 -1.72 -12.93
CA VAL A 80 -6.07 -2.55 -13.31
C VAL A 80 -6.31 -3.98 -12.83
N GLU A 81 -5.93 -4.98 -13.62
CA GLU A 81 -5.98 -6.38 -13.17
C GLU A 81 -4.68 -6.73 -12.44
N PRO A 82 -4.73 -7.38 -11.25
CA PRO A 82 -3.53 -7.74 -10.52
C PRO A 82 -2.75 -8.82 -11.26
N LEU A 83 -1.42 -8.74 -11.21
CA LEU A 83 -0.58 -9.84 -11.66
C LEU A 83 -0.78 -11.08 -10.79
N SER A 84 -0.76 -12.25 -11.41
CA SER A 84 -0.87 -13.51 -10.68
C SER A 84 0.39 -13.83 -9.88
N ALA A 85 0.28 -14.75 -8.91
CA ALA A 85 1.41 -15.23 -8.11
C ALA A 85 2.60 -15.73 -8.97
N ASP A 86 2.31 -16.37 -10.11
CA ASP A 86 3.34 -16.85 -11.04
C ASP A 86 4.05 -15.70 -11.77
N GLU A 87 3.33 -14.59 -12.03
CA GLU A 87 3.86 -13.40 -12.71
C GLU A 87 4.70 -12.52 -11.78
N ILE A 88 4.33 -12.43 -10.49
CA ILE A 88 5.14 -11.71 -9.49
C ILE A 88 6.29 -12.56 -8.92
N GLY A 89 6.29 -13.89 -9.15
CA GLY A 89 7.29 -14.83 -8.62
C GLY A 89 8.78 -14.45 -8.84
N PRO A 90 9.18 -13.82 -9.96
CA PRO A 90 10.56 -13.33 -10.16
C PRO A 90 10.95 -12.14 -9.28
N VAL A 91 9.97 -11.38 -8.77
CA VAL A 91 10.15 -10.17 -7.97
C VAL A 91 10.00 -10.46 -6.48
N VAL A 92 9.20 -11.46 -6.12
CA VAL A 92 9.01 -11.90 -4.74
C VAL A 92 10.20 -12.74 -4.28
N ASN A 93 10.77 -12.39 -3.13
CA ASN A 93 11.77 -13.23 -2.47
C ASN A 93 11.16 -14.62 -2.19
N GLN A 94 11.71 -15.69 -2.77
CA GLN A 94 11.18 -17.05 -2.60
C GLN A 94 11.11 -17.50 -1.14
N GLU A 95 11.98 -17.00 -0.26
CA GLU A 95 11.92 -17.26 1.18
C GLU A 95 10.73 -16.54 1.83
N ALA A 96 10.46 -15.30 1.41
CA ALA A 96 9.27 -14.56 1.84
C ALA A 96 7.99 -15.23 1.32
N LEU A 97 7.95 -15.67 0.06
CA LEU A 97 6.82 -16.41 -0.50
C LEU A 97 6.57 -17.72 0.25
N ALA A 98 7.63 -18.46 0.60
CA ALA A 98 7.52 -19.69 1.39
C ALA A 98 7.00 -19.41 2.81
N TYR A 99 7.47 -18.33 3.44
CA TYR A 99 6.98 -17.85 4.74
C TYR A 99 5.49 -17.51 4.67
N PHE A 100 5.08 -16.67 3.72
CA PHE A 100 3.67 -16.28 3.57
C PHE A 100 2.78 -17.42 3.09
N THR A 101 3.29 -18.39 2.35
CA THR A 101 2.53 -19.61 2.00
C THR A 101 2.19 -20.45 3.23
N ALA A 102 2.99 -20.35 4.29
CA ALA A 102 2.77 -21.06 5.55
C ALA A 102 1.85 -20.28 6.51
N VAL A 103 1.86 -18.94 6.46
CA VAL A 103 0.88 -18.06 7.14
C VAL A 103 -0.51 -18.36 6.56
N GLY A 104 -1.56 -18.38 7.39
CA GLY A 104 -2.91 -18.80 6.98
C GLY A 104 -3.42 -18.12 5.69
N SER A 105 -4.45 -18.69 5.06
CA SER A 105 -4.84 -18.34 3.69
C SER A 105 -5.15 -16.86 3.49
N GLU A 106 -5.81 -16.17 4.43
CA GLU A 106 -6.31 -14.81 4.18
C GLU A 106 -5.22 -13.73 4.11
N TYR A 107 -4.23 -13.76 5.01
CA TYR A 107 -3.11 -12.81 4.92
C TYR A 107 -2.20 -13.10 3.73
N ARG A 108 -1.97 -14.38 3.41
CA ARG A 108 -1.25 -14.76 2.19
C ARG A 108 -1.96 -14.23 0.95
N ASP A 109 -3.27 -14.40 0.88
CA ASP A 109 -4.07 -13.97 -0.26
C ASP A 109 -4.01 -12.44 -0.39
N LEU A 110 -4.10 -11.69 0.73
CA LEU A 110 -3.85 -10.22 0.73
C LEU A 110 -2.43 -9.88 0.25
N TYR A 111 -1.41 -10.54 0.76
CA TYR A 111 -0.02 -10.27 0.38
C TYR A 111 0.20 -10.45 -1.12
N LEU A 112 -0.29 -11.57 -1.67
CA LEU A 112 -0.19 -11.86 -3.10
C LEU A 112 -1.02 -10.90 -3.94
N GLU A 113 -2.24 -10.57 -3.51
CA GLU A 113 -3.11 -9.63 -4.21
C GLU A 113 -2.53 -8.21 -4.20
N GLY A 114 -2.13 -7.70 -3.04
CA GLY A 114 -1.53 -6.36 -2.89
C GLY A 114 -0.25 -6.21 -3.71
N LEU A 115 0.64 -7.21 -3.70
CA LEU A 115 1.81 -7.23 -4.57
C LEU A 115 1.44 -7.36 -6.05
N GLY A 116 0.44 -8.16 -6.38
CA GLY A 116 -0.08 -8.29 -7.74
C GLY A 116 -0.52 -6.95 -8.31
N TYR A 117 -1.24 -6.15 -7.51
CA TYR A 117 -1.63 -4.80 -7.89
C TYR A 117 -0.45 -3.83 -7.93
N GLN A 118 0.43 -3.84 -6.94
CA GLN A 118 1.63 -3.00 -6.94
C GLN A 118 2.45 -3.20 -8.21
N GLU A 119 2.70 -4.46 -8.59
CA GLU A 119 3.48 -4.79 -9.77
C GLU A 119 2.74 -4.49 -11.07
N ALA A 120 1.41 -4.67 -11.11
CA ALA A 120 0.60 -4.28 -12.26
C ALA A 120 0.62 -2.77 -12.48
N LEU A 121 0.42 -1.97 -11.42
CA LEU A 121 0.50 -0.51 -11.47
C LEU A 121 1.89 -0.04 -11.92
N ARG A 122 2.95 -0.63 -11.33
CA ARG A 122 4.35 -0.34 -11.70
C ARG A 122 4.65 -0.68 -13.17
N ALA A 123 4.06 -1.74 -13.70
CA ALA A 123 4.25 -2.16 -15.09
C ALA A 123 3.53 -1.26 -16.09
N ASP A 124 2.42 -0.62 -15.68
CA ASP A 124 1.68 0.34 -16.51
C ASP A 124 2.33 1.74 -16.50
N SER A 125 3.11 2.05 -15.47
CA SER A 125 3.81 3.33 -15.35
C SER A 125 4.88 3.57 -16.42
N GLU A 126 4.86 4.77 -17.01
CA GLU A 126 5.89 5.21 -17.95
C GLU A 126 7.15 5.69 -17.20
N PRO A 127 8.36 5.15 -17.49
CA PRO A 127 9.59 5.66 -16.90
C PRO A 127 9.82 7.12 -17.26
N ARG A 128 10.34 7.91 -16.30
CA ARG A 128 10.71 9.31 -16.54
C ARG A 128 12.17 9.57 -16.20
N ALA A 129 12.76 10.54 -16.90
CA ALA A 129 14.10 11.00 -16.61
C ALA A 129 14.20 11.59 -15.18
N LEU A 130 15.32 11.31 -14.52
CA LEU A 130 15.62 11.89 -13.21
C LEU A 130 15.95 13.38 -13.33
N THR A 131 15.44 14.17 -12.39
CA THR A 131 15.91 15.53 -12.18
C THR A 131 17.32 15.52 -11.59
N GLN A 132 18.02 16.66 -11.70
CA GLN A 132 19.34 16.79 -11.07
C GLN A 132 19.28 16.57 -9.55
N GLY A 133 18.23 17.07 -8.89
CA GLY A 133 18.06 16.89 -7.44
C GLY A 133 17.88 15.43 -7.05
N GLU A 134 17.05 14.69 -7.80
CA GLU A 134 16.84 13.26 -7.55
C GLU A 134 18.11 12.43 -7.77
N MET A 135 18.92 12.77 -8.78
CA MET A 135 20.22 12.13 -8.97
C MET A 135 21.16 12.38 -7.78
N GLU A 136 21.21 13.60 -7.27
CA GLU A 136 22.04 13.95 -6.10
C GLU A 136 21.58 13.21 -4.85
N ILE A 137 20.26 13.09 -4.63
CA ILE A 137 19.67 12.32 -3.53
C ILE A 137 19.96 10.82 -3.69
N ALA A 138 19.76 10.25 -4.87
CA ALA A 138 20.03 8.84 -5.14
C ALA A 138 21.49 8.47 -4.89
N VAL A 139 22.44 9.34 -5.27
CA VAL A 139 23.87 9.16 -4.98
C VAL A 139 24.15 9.19 -3.47
N ALA A 140 23.52 10.10 -2.73
CA ALA A 140 23.67 10.16 -1.28
C ALA A 140 23.11 8.92 -0.59
N ALA A 141 21.90 8.50 -0.96
CA ALA A 141 21.24 7.33 -0.39
C ALA A 141 21.98 6.02 -0.76
N ALA A 142 22.58 5.92 -1.95
CA ALA A 142 23.41 4.79 -2.36
C ALA A 142 24.66 4.58 -1.48
N ALA A 143 25.11 5.58 -0.72
CA ALA A 143 26.19 5.42 0.24
C ALA A 143 25.77 4.59 1.47
N GLU A 144 24.47 4.53 1.76
CA GLU A 144 23.88 3.89 2.94
C GLU A 144 23.11 2.61 2.58
N ASP A 145 22.62 2.49 1.34
CA ASP A 145 21.87 1.34 0.84
C ASP A 145 22.60 0.61 -0.31
N PRO A 146 23.15 -0.60 -0.06
CA PRO A 146 23.80 -1.42 -1.09
C PRO A 146 22.90 -1.85 -2.24
N ASN A 147 21.58 -1.90 -2.05
CA ASN A 147 20.63 -2.23 -3.13
C ASN A 147 20.51 -1.04 -4.08
N LEU A 148 20.36 0.17 -3.52
CA LEU A 148 20.33 1.40 -4.30
C LEU A 148 21.68 1.66 -5.01
N ALA A 149 22.81 1.32 -4.38
CA ALA A 149 24.13 1.41 -4.99
C ALA A 149 24.30 0.56 -6.26
N GLN A 150 23.48 -0.48 -6.41
CA GLN A 150 23.48 -1.39 -7.57
C GLN A 150 22.36 -1.06 -8.57
N ALA A 151 21.49 -0.11 -8.26
CA ALA A 151 20.41 0.29 -9.15
C ALA A 151 20.96 0.93 -10.43
N THR A 152 20.43 0.53 -11.58
CA THR A 152 20.74 1.19 -12.85
C THR A 152 19.92 2.47 -13.00
N ILE A 153 20.36 3.36 -13.89
CA ILE A 153 19.60 4.59 -14.20
C ILE A 153 18.19 4.23 -14.67
N GLU A 154 18.05 3.21 -15.52
CA GLU A 154 16.74 2.78 -16.03
C GLU A 154 15.81 2.30 -14.90
N GLN A 155 16.36 1.64 -13.87
CA GLN A 155 15.58 1.21 -12.71
C GLN A 155 15.13 2.42 -11.86
N LEU A 156 15.98 3.43 -11.71
CA LEU A 156 15.63 4.67 -11.02
C LEU A 156 14.60 5.48 -11.80
N GLU A 157 14.71 5.57 -13.13
CA GLU A 157 13.74 6.24 -14.00
C GLU A 157 12.37 5.54 -13.99
N ALA A 158 12.35 4.20 -13.92
CA ALA A 158 11.13 3.43 -13.74
C ALA A 158 10.50 3.68 -12.36
N ALA A 159 11.30 3.69 -11.29
CA ALA A 159 10.82 4.00 -9.94
C ALA A 159 10.30 5.44 -9.83
N ALA A 160 10.94 6.38 -10.51
CA ALA A 160 10.51 7.77 -10.60
C ALA A 160 9.15 7.91 -11.30
N GLY A 161 8.97 7.24 -12.44
CA GLY A 161 7.69 7.22 -13.17
C GLY A 161 6.56 6.63 -12.32
N PHE A 162 6.82 5.47 -11.70
CA PHE A 162 5.84 4.84 -10.81
C PHE A 162 5.51 5.71 -9.59
N SER A 163 6.48 6.43 -9.03
CA SER A 163 6.22 7.34 -7.91
C SER A 163 5.34 8.52 -8.31
N ASP A 164 5.53 9.07 -9.51
CA ASP A 164 4.66 10.13 -10.04
C ASP A 164 3.22 9.63 -10.23
N ASP A 165 3.04 8.41 -10.76
CA ASP A 165 1.71 7.81 -10.90
C ASP A 165 1.06 7.54 -9.55
N LEU A 166 1.82 7.07 -8.55
CA LEU A 166 1.30 6.90 -7.19
C LEU A 166 0.82 8.21 -6.57
N VAL A 167 1.55 9.32 -6.78
CA VAL A 167 1.08 10.66 -6.38
C VAL A 167 -0.21 11.02 -7.13
N GLY A 168 -0.26 10.73 -8.44
CA GLY A 168 -1.45 10.88 -9.26
C GLY A 168 -2.65 10.12 -8.71
N TYR A 169 -2.48 8.84 -8.35
CA TYR A 169 -3.54 8.01 -7.77
C TYR A 169 -3.98 8.50 -6.39
N VAL A 170 -3.04 8.95 -5.55
CA VAL A 170 -3.37 9.53 -4.23
C VAL A 170 -4.27 10.75 -4.41
N ASP A 171 -3.97 11.63 -5.36
CA ASP A 171 -4.76 12.82 -5.64
C ASP A 171 -6.10 12.48 -6.34
N GLU A 172 -6.07 11.63 -7.36
CA GLU A 172 -7.24 11.26 -8.18
C GLU A 172 -8.29 10.51 -7.36
N PHE A 173 -7.85 9.56 -6.53
CA PHE A 173 -8.73 8.74 -5.70
C PHE A 173 -8.89 9.30 -4.28
N ASP A 174 -8.49 10.55 -4.00
CA ASP A 174 -8.60 11.18 -2.68
C ASP A 174 -8.16 10.25 -1.53
N VAL A 175 -7.01 9.59 -1.72
CA VAL A 175 -6.52 8.56 -0.80
C VAL A 175 -6.20 9.17 0.55
N ALA A 176 -6.66 8.53 1.62
CA ALA A 176 -6.33 8.93 2.98
C ALA A 176 -6.23 7.75 3.94
N VAL A 177 -5.35 7.86 4.93
CA VAL A 177 -5.15 6.82 5.96
C VAL A 177 -5.43 7.37 7.35
N ASN A 178 -5.82 6.49 8.27
CA ASN A 178 -6.04 6.87 9.65
C ASN A 178 -4.72 7.36 10.29
N PRO A 179 -4.69 8.51 10.97
CA PRO A 179 -3.48 9.06 11.59
C PRO A 179 -2.76 8.10 12.57
N ARG A 180 -3.46 7.10 13.11
CA ARG A 180 -2.86 6.09 14.00
C ARG A 180 -1.73 5.28 13.35
N TYR A 181 -1.70 5.21 12.02
CA TYR A 181 -0.70 4.44 11.28
C TYR A 181 0.58 5.23 11.00
N GLY A 182 0.59 6.54 11.29
CA GLY A 182 1.73 7.39 10.94
C GLY A 182 1.91 7.50 9.43
N ASP A 183 3.15 7.70 9.01
CA ASP A 183 3.49 7.82 7.60
C ASP A 183 3.49 6.42 6.97
N ILE A 184 2.54 6.17 6.06
CA ILE A 184 2.48 4.93 5.29
C ILE A 184 3.43 5.06 4.10
N GLU A 185 4.39 4.14 4.05
CA GLU A 185 5.43 4.11 3.03
C GLU A 185 4.99 3.25 1.84
N ILE A 186 4.48 3.89 0.79
CA ILE A 186 4.15 3.23 -0.49
C ILE A 186 5.14 3.54 -1.61
N SER A 187 6.16 4.34 -1.35
CA SER A 187 7.14 4.66 -2.39
C SER A 187 8.03 3.45 -2.72
N PRO A 188 8.36 3.21 -4.00
CA PRO A 188 9.32 2.19 -4.38
C PRO A 188 10.74 2.49 -3.87
N LEU A 189 11.10 3.77 -3.69
CA LEU A 189 12.37 4.23 -3.13
C LEU A 189 12.12 5.48 -2.27
N PRO A 190 11.65 5.31 -1.03
CA PRO A 190 11.15 6.40 -0.18
C PRO A 190 12.19 7.48 0.14
N SER A 191 13.47 7.10 0.19
CA SER A 191 14.59 8.03 0.38
C SER A 191 14.86 8.93 -0.82
N VAL A 192 14.36 8.58 -2.01
CA VAL A 192 14.62 9.29 -3.28
C VAL A 192 13.35 9.88 -3.87
N PHE A 193 12.26 9.11 -3.90
CA PHE A 193 10.98 9.48 -4.51
C PHE A 193 9.85 9.37 -3.48
N PRO A 194 9.82 10.21 -2.43
CA PRO A 194 8.81 10.09 -1.40
C PRO A 194 7.40 10.29 -1.98
N VAL A 195 6.49 9.41 -1.59
CA VAL A 195 5.05 9.52 -1.89
C VAL A 195 4.33 9.72 -0.56
N GLU A 196 3.70 10.87 -0.40
CA GLU A 196 2.97 11.21 0.83
C GLU A 196 1.51 10.75 0.72
N VAL A 197 1.04 9.98 1.69
CA VAL A 197 -0.38 9.61 1.81
C VAL A 197 -1.02 10.49 2.88
N PRO A 198 -2.02 11.32 2.53
CA PRO A 198 -2.71 12.18 3.49
C PRO A 198 -3.31 11.42 4.66
N GLN A 199 -3.24 12.00 5.86
CA GLN A 199 -3.90 11.45 7.06
C GLN A 199 -5.22 12.19 7.32
N ARG A 200 -6.33 11.45 7.50
CA ARG A 200 -7.67 12.04 7.73
C ARG A 200 -8.51 11.27 8.74
#